data_AF-A0A3D6CL21-F1
#
_entry.id   AF-A0A3D6CL21-F1
#
_cell.length_a   1.000
_cell.length_b   1.000
_cell.length_c   1.000
_cell.angle_alpha   90.00
_cell.angle_beta   90.00
_cell.angle_gamma   90.00
#
_symmetry.space_group_name_H-M   'P 1'
#
loop_
_entity.id
_entity.type
_entity.pdbx_description
1 polymer ?
#
loop_
_entity_poly.entity_id
_entity_poly.type
_entity_poly.pdbx_seq_one_letter_code
_entity_poly.pdbx_strand_id
1 'polypeptide(L)'
;MYPKKELAQIVISACTQFNIDTVVISPGSRNAPLTIGFSTHKGIETLSVVDERCAGFFALGIAQQQQKPVAVLCTSGSALLNYYPAIAEAFYSNIPL
;
A
#
# COMPACT_ATOMS: atom_id res chain seq x y z
N MET A 1 2.31 18.29 -10.11
CA MET A 1 1.80 17.15 -9.32
C MET A 1 2.97 16.20 -9.09
N TYR A 2 3.33 15.89 -7.84
CA TYR A 2 4.34 14.86 -7.55
C TYR A 2 3.64 13.50 -7.46
N PRO A 3 4.24 12.41 -7.95
CA PRO A 3 5.59 12.28 -8.52
C PRO A 3 5.65 12.72 -9.99
N LYS A 4 6.84 12.93 -10.57
CA LYS A 4 7.01 13.33 -11.98
C LYS A 4 6.58 12.25 -12.99
N LYS A 5 6.48 10.98 -12.56
CA LYS A 5 6.10 9.86 -13.43
C LYS A 5 4.58 9.79 -13.54
N GLU A 6 4.07 9.99 -14.75
CA GLU A 6 2.64 9.98 -15.08
C GLU A 6 1.94 8.69 -14.63
N LEU A 7 2.53 7.52 -14.89
CA LEU A 7 1.97 6.23 -14.46
C LEU A 7 1.75 6.15 -12.93
N ALA A 8 2.67 6.72 -12.14
CA ALA A 8 2.51 6.73 -10.70
C ALA A 8 1.40 7.71 -10.26
N GLN A 9 1.25 8.85 -10.95
CA GLN A 9 0.15 9.78 -10.70
C GLN A 9 -1.22 9.13 -10.97
N ILE A 10 -1.33 8.33 -12.05
CA ILE A 10 -2.57 7.61 -12.38
C ILE A 10 -2.94 6.63 -11.27
N VAL A 11 -1.97 5.84 -10.79
CA VAL A 11 -2.21 4.89 -9.68
C VAL A 11 -2.69 5.61 -8.42
N ILE A 12 -2.02 6.70 -8.03
CA ILE A 12 -2.40 7.48 -6.83
C ILE A 12 -3.80 8.09 -6.99
N SER A 13 -4.09 8.63 -8.17
CA SER A 13 -5.41 9.22 -8.48
C SER A 13 -6.50 8.16 -8.42
N ALA A 14 -6.24 6.96 -8.95
CA ALA A 14 -7.17 5.84 -8.87
C ALA A 14 -7.41 5.41 -7.40
N CYS A 15 -6.36 5.29 -6.58
CA CYS A 15 -6.52 5.00 -5.14
C CYS A 15 -7.43 6.02 -4.46
N THR A 16 -7.22 7.30 -4.75
CA THR A 16 -8.06 8.38 -4.20
C THR A 16 -9.51 8.28 -4.67
N GLN A 17 -9.74 7.96 -5.96
CA GLN A 17 -11.07 7.80 -6.55
C GLN A 17 -11.84 6.63 -5.93
N PHE A 18 -11.15 5.55 -5.57
CA PHE A 18 -11.73 4.37 -4.92
C PHE A 18 -11.75 4.47 -3.37
N ASN A 19 -11.53 5.67 -2.81
CA ASN A 19 -11.51 5.93 -1.38
C ASN A 19 -10.50 5.08 -0.59
N ILE A 20 -9.35 4.76 -1.20
CA ILE A 20 -8.22 4.18 -0.49
C ILE A 20 -7.49 5.32 0.21
N ASP A 21 -7.76 5.46 1.51
CA ASP A 21 -7.22 6.53 2.35
C ASP A 21 -6.00 6.10 3.17
N THR A 22 -5.63 4.81 3.14
CA THR A 22 -4.47 4.29 3.89
C THR A 22 -3.57 3.43 3.00
N VAL A 23 -2.25 3.67 3.07
CA VAL A 23 -1.23 2.90 2.35
C VAL A 23 -0.09 2.53 3.28
N VAL A 24 0.20 1.23 3.40
CA VAL A 24 1.35 0.71 4.14
C VAL A 24 2.52 0.48 3.17
N ILE A 25 3.64 1.12 3.43
CA ILE A 25 4.80 1.18 2.53
C ILE A 25 5.99 0.48 3.17
N SER A 26 6.56 -0.47 2.44
CA SER A 26 7.87 -1.04 2.71
C SER A 26 8.92 -0.38 1.82
N PRO A 27 9.94 0.29 2.40
CA PRO A 27 10.81 1.21 1.67
C PRO A 27 11.72 0.51 0.67
N GLY A 28 11.95 1.14 -0.48
CA GLY A 28 12.91 0.68 -1.47
C GLY A 28 13.16 1.67 -2.61
N SER A 29 14.13 1.36 -3.47
CA SER A 29 14.52 2.27 -4.56
C SER A 29 13.51 2.27 -5.73
N ARG A 30 12.96 1.11 -6.08
CA ARG A 30 12.11 0.95 -7.27
C ARG A 30 10.68 1.47 -7.08
N ASN A 31 10.17 1.47 -5.86
CA ASN A 31 8.87 2.02 -5.50
C ASN A 31 8.90 3.51 -5.12
N ALA A 32 10.08 4.15 -5.14
CA ALA A 32 10.25 5.55 -4.76
C ALA A 32 9.26 6.54 -5.41
N PRO A 33 8.91 6.44 -6.71
CA PRO A 33 7.90 7.34 -7.30
C PRO A 33 6.53 7.22 -6.61
N LEU A 34 6.10 6.01 -6.28
CA LEU A 34 4.82 5.77 -5.59
C LEU A 34 4.92 6.21 -4.14
N THR A 35 6.02 5.89 -3.44
CA THR A 35 6.23 6.30 -2.05
C THR A 35 6.18 7.81 -1.88
N ILE A 36 6.90 8.56 -2.73
CA ILE A 36 6.89 10.03 -2.72
C ILE A 36 5.50 10.57 -3.07
N GLY A 37 4.83 9.92 -4.02
CA GLY A 37 3.50 10.32 -4.46
C GLY A 37 2.44 10.20 -3.37
N PHE A 38 2.38 9.04 -2.71
CA PHE A 38 1.47 8.82 -1.59
C PHE A 38 1.79 9.73 -0.41
N SER A 39 3.06 9.89 -0.03
CA SER A 39 3.43 10.71 1.13
C SER A 39 3.20 12.22 0.94
N THR A 40 3.07 12.67 -0.31
CA THR A 40 2.74 14.08 -0.63
C THR A 40 1.22 14.31 -0.67
N HIS A 41 0.42 13.25 -0.74
CA HIS A 41 -1.03 13.35 -0.92
C HIS A 41 -1.76 13.47 0.42
N LYS A 42 -2.27 14.66 0.76
CA LYS A 42 -2.88 14.95 2.08
C LYS A 42 -4.09 14.08 2.46
N GLY A 43 -4.76 13.48 1.48
CA GLY A 43 -5.92 12.60 1.69
C GLY A 43 -5.58 11.13 1.91
N ILE A 44 -4.30 10.76 1.90
CA ILE A 44 -3.82 9.39 2.06
C ILE A 44 -2.85 9.34 3.24
N GLU A 45 -3.18 8.56 4.26
CA GLU A 45 -2.30 8.23 5.35
C GLU A 45 -1.27 7.20 4.88
N THR A 46 0.02 7.56 4.98
CA THR A 46 1.13 6.69 4.59
C THR A 46 1.87 6.19 5.81
N LEU A 47 1.88 4.87 6.01
CA LEU A 47 2.52 4.20 7.15
C LEU A 47 3.72 3.41 6.66
N SER A 48 4.90 3.61 7.26
CA SER A 48 6.13 2.92 6.84
C SER A 48 6.40 1.72 7.74
N VAL A 49 6.48 0.52 7.16
CA VAL A 49 6.83 -0.72 7.87
C VAL A 49 7.90 -1.45 7.08
N VAL A 50 9.07 -1.63 7.69
CA VAL A 50 10.29 -2.10 7.01
C VAL A 50 10.17 -3.55 6.54
N ASP A 51 9.69 -4.44 7.40
CA ASP A 51 9.48 -5.85 7.06
C ASP A 51 8.16 -6.01 6.29
N GLU A 52 8.23 -6.48 5.04
CA GLU A 52 7.03 -6.61 4.19
C GLU A 52 6.02 -7.60 4.75
N ARG A 53 6.46 -8.70 5.37
CA ARG A 53 5.53 -9.68 5.93
C ARG A 53 4.75 -9.07 7.08
N CYS A 54 5.43 -8.35 7.97
CA CYS A 54 4.79 -7.60 9.04
C CYS A 54 3.87 -6.48 8.50
N ALA A 55 4.32 -5.77 7.46
CA ALA A 55 3.56 -4.72 6.81
C ALA A 55 2.25 -5.24 6.21
N GLY A 56 2.26 -6.43 5.62
CA GLY A 56 1.06 -7.09 5.10
C GLY A 56 0.02 -7.36 6.20
N PHE A 57 0.43 -7.96 7.31
CA PHE A 57 -0.49 -8.21 8.44
C PHE A 57 -0.93 -6.92 9.14
N PHE A 58 -0.06 -5.92 9.19
CA PHE A 58 -0.41 -4.61 9.73
C PHE A 58 -1.50 -3.94 8.89
N ALA A 59 -1.34 -3.94 7.57
CA ALA A 59 -2.36 -3.44 6.64
C ALA A 59 -3.67 -4.25 6.72
N LEU A 60 -3.57 -5.58 6.82
CA LEU A 60 -4.72 -6.47 7.01
C LEU A 60 -5.53 -6.09 8.26
N GLY A 61 -4.84 -5.86 9.39
CA GLY A 61 -5.48 -5.46 10.65
C GLY A 61 -6.19 -4.11 10.54
N ILE A 62 -5.59 -3.15 9.85
CA ILE A 62 -6.21 -1.86 9.57
C ILE A 62 -7.46 -2.05 8.70
N ALA A 63 -7.35 -2.79 7.60
CA ALA A 63 -8.46 -3.05 6.68
C ALA A 63 -9.63 -3.75 7.41
N GLN A 64 -9.32 -4.71 8.29
CA GLN A 64 -10.29 -5.42 9.10
C GLN A 64 -10.97 -4.50 10.13
N GLN A 65 -10.23 -3.63 10.81
CA GLN A 65 -10.80 -2.74 11.83
C GLN A 65 -11.62 -1.61 11.21
N GLN A 66 -11.14 -1.02 10.11
CA GLN A 66 -11.77 0.11 9.45
C GLN A 66 -12.87 -0.29 8.46
N GLN A 67 -12.91 -1.57 8.06
CA GLN A 67 -13.81 -2.07 7.01
C GLN A 67 -13.66 -1.28 5.70
N LYS A 68 -12.42 -0.93 5.37
CA LYS A 68 -12.04 -0.12 4.21
C LYS A 68 -10.85 -0.74 3.49
N PRO A 69 -10.70 -0.50 2.17
CA PRO A 69 -9.54 -0.95 1.43
C PRO A 69 -8.26 -0.28 1.91
N VAL A 70 -7.21 -1.06 2.15
CA VAL A 70 -5.87 -0.57 2.52
C VAL A 70 -4.87 -1.09 1.50
N ALA A 71 -4.07 -0.21 0.90
CA ALA A 71 -3.07 -0.67 -0.07
C ALA A 71 -1.73 -0.99 0.61
N VAL A 72 -1.00 -1.96 0.06
CA VAL A 72 0.40 -2.25 0.41
C VAL A 72 1.34 -1.94 -0.75
N LEU A 73 2.52 -1.40 -0.45
CA LEU A 73 3.51 -1.01 -1.45
C LEU A 73 4.91 -1.46 -1.05
N CYS A 74 5.52 -2.34 -1.85
CA CYS A 74 6.92 -2.74 -1.67
C CYS A 74 7.75 -2.51 -2.94
N THR A 75 9.06 -2.69 -2.82
CA THR A 75 9.97 -2.76 -3.96
C THR A 75 9.85 -4.12 -4.66
N SER A 76 10.47 -4.29 -5.82
CA SER A 76 10.49 -5.60 -6.51
C SER A 76 11.37 -6.63 -5.79
N GLY A 77 11.35 -7.87 -6.28
CA GLY A 77 12.15 -8.97 -5.75
C GLY A 77 11.36 -9.79 -4.73
N SER A 78 12.04 -10.32 -3.71
CA SER A 78 11.41 -11.13 -2.66
C SER A 78 10.43 -10.36 -1.78
N ALA A 79 10.55 -9.02 -1.73
CA ALA A 79 9.66 -8.14 -0.99
C ALA A 79 8.17 -8.38 -1.34
N LEU A 80 7.84 -8.62 -2.61
CA LEU A 80 6.48 -8.96 -3.03
C LEU A 80 6.01 -10.31 -2.45
N LEU A 81 6.90 -11.31 -2.42
CA LEU A 81 6.57 -12.65 -1.90
C LEU A 81 6.34 -12.63 -0.39
N ASN A 82 6.98 -11.72 0.34
CA ASN A 82 6.78 -11.58 1.78
C ASN A 82 5.35 -11.15 2.15
N TYR A 83 4.60 -10.50 1.24
CA TYR A 83 3.18 -10.17 1.46
C TYR A 83 2.24 -11.38 1.34
N TYR A 84 2.69 -12.47 0.73
CA TYR A 84 1.84 -13.61 0.38
C TYR A 84 1.02 -14.19 1.56
N PRO A 85 1.57 -14.34 2.78
CA PRO A 85 0.78 -14.82 3.92
C PRO A 85 -0.41 -13.91 4.26
N ALA A 86 -0.21 -12.60 4.24
CA ALA A 86 -1.27 -11.64 4.54
C ALA A 86 -2.31 -11.55 3.40
N ILE A 87 -1.87 -11.67 2.14
CA ILE A 87 -2.77 -11.72 0.98
C ILE A 87 -3.64 -12.98 1.01
N ALA A 88 -3.05 -14.14 1.35
CA ALA A 88 -3.79 -15.39 1.48
C ALA A 88 -4.87 -15.28 2.57
N GLU A 89 -4.51 -14.73 3.73
CA GLU A 89 -5.46 -14.48 4.82
C GLU A 89 -6.57 -13.50 4.39
N ALA A 90 -6.21 -12.38 3.74
CA ALA A 90 -7.16 -11.41 3.22
C ALA A 90 -8.18 -12.05 2.27
N PHE A 91 -7.70 -12.93 1.39
CA PHE A 91 -8.54 -13.63 0.43
C PHE A 91 -9.55 -14.56 1.12
N TYR A 92 -9.11 -15.40 2.05
CA TYR A 92 -10.01 -16.34 2.75
C TYR A 92 -10.96 -15.63 3.72
N SER A 93 -10.53 -14.51 4.29
CA SER A 93 -11.32 -13.71 5.23
C SER A 93 -12.14 -12.60 4.56
N ASN A 94 -12.07 -12.48 3.22
CA ASN A 94 -12.74 -11.47 2.41
C ASN A 94 -12.46 -10.02 2.88
N ILE A 95 -11.22 -9.74 3.23
CA ILE A 95 -10.75 -8.43 3.68
C ILE A 95 -10.15 -7.69 2.47
N PRO A 96 -10.51 -6.41 2.23
CA PRO A 96 -10.01 -5.65 1.08
C PRO A 96 -8.58 -5.14 1.32
N LEU A 97 -7.60 -6.00 1.06
CA LEU A 97 -6.16 -5.70 1.11
C LEU A 97 -5.54 -5.67 -0.29
#